data_AF-A0A936GDG9-F1
#
_entry.id   AF-A0A936GDG9-F1
#
_cell.length_a   1.000
_cell.length_b   1.000
_cell.length_c   1.000
_cell.angle_alpha   90.00
_cell.angle_beta   90.00
_cell.angle_gamma   90.00
#
_symmetry.space_group_name_H-M   'P 1'
#
loop_
_entity.id
_entity.type
_entity.pdbx_description
1 polymer ?
#
loop_
_entity_poly.entity_id
_entity_poly.type
_entity_poly.pdbx_seq_one_letter_code
_entity_poly.pdbx_strand_id
1 'polypeptide(L)'
;MKKYIVKIEPEALADIQEITNWYNEARTGLGKRFQNTVIKQINSLTKNPLIYTIRYKEIRCILVEKFPYMVHFYINNENNTVEVLAIISTDRNPKIWQNKTSKH
;
A
#
# COMPACT_ATOMS: atom_id res chain seq x y z
N MET A 1 -0.07 22.87 -8.46
CA MET A 1 -0.08 21.76 -7.48
C MET A 1 1.27 21.08 -7.53
N LYS A 2 1.85 20.73 -6.38
CA LYS A 2 3.15 20.02 -6.32
C LYS A 2 2.93 18.59 -6.83
N LYS A 3 3.77 18.14 -7.77
CA LYS A 3 3.69 16.79 -8.34
C LYS A 3 4.62 15.88 -7.56
N TYR A 4 4.13 14.71 -7.16
CA TYR A 4 4.93 13.71 -6.47
C TYR A 4 5.30 12.55 -7.38
N ILE A 5 6.52 12.04 -7.22
CA ILE A 5 6.97 10.79 -7.83
C ILE A 5 6.58 9.66 -6.87
N VAL A 6 6.01 8.58 -7.38
CA VAL A 6 5.69 7.41 -6.55
C VAL A 6 6.77 6.36 -6.77
N LYS A 7 7.39 5.93 -5.68
CA LYS A 7 8.30 4.79 -5.62
C LYS A 7 7.62 3.68 -4.83
N ILE A 8 7.64 2.47 -5.35
CA ILE A 8 7.08 1.30 -4.68
C ILE A 8 8.27 0.47 -4.21
N GLU A 9 8.38 0.24 -2.91
CA GLU A 9 9.43 -0.60 -2.37
C GLU A 9 9.23 -2.06 -2.77
N PRO A 10 10.30 -2.86 -2.89
CA PRO A 10 10.23 -4.27 -3.23
C PRO A 10 9.26 -5.07 -2.34
N GLU A 11 9.18 -4.74 -1.06
CA GLU A 11 8.29 -5.35 -0.07
C GLU A 11 6.82 -5.08 -0.42
N ALA A 12 6.47 -3.84 -0.77
CA ALA A 12 5.12 -3.50 -1.21
C ALA A 12 4.75 -4.21 -2.53
N LEU A 13 5.69 -4.35 -3.47
CA LEU A 13 5.46 -5.11 -4.70
C LEU A 13 5.19 -6.59 -4.39
N ALA A 14 5.96 -7.18 -3.47
CA ALA A 14 5.77 -8.55 -3.03
C ALA A 14 4.39 -8.73 -2.36
N ASP A 15 3.98 -7.81 -1.49
CA ASP A 15 2.67 -7.85 -0.85
C ASP A 15 1.53 -7.78 -1.89
N ILE A 16 1.62 -6.88 -2.88
CA ILE A 16 0.62 -6.77 -3.96
C ILE A 16 0.51 -8.10 -4.70
N GLN A 17 1.63 -8.74 -5.02
CA GLN A 17 1.65 -10.00 -5.74
C GLN A 17 1.06 -11.15 -4.90
N GLU A 18 1.46 -11.26 -3.64
CA GLU A 18 0.98 -12.28 -2.70
C GLU A 18 -0.55 -12.20 -2.52
N ILE A 19 -1.06 -10.99 -2.25
CA ILE A 19 -2.50 -10.75 -2.06
C ILE A 19 -3.28 -11.00 -3.36
N THR A 20 -2.71 -10.61 -4.51
CA THR A 20 -3.31 -10.86 -5.83
C THR A 20 -3.45 -12.35 -6.10
N ASN A 21 -2.41 -13.14 -5.79
CA ASN A 21 -2.45 -14.60 -5.96
C ASN A 21 -3.50 -15.23 -5.05
N TRP A 22 -3.48 -14.87 -3.75
CA TRP A 22 -4.45 -15.37 -2.78
C TRP A 22 -5.90 -15.12 -3.18
N TYR A 23 -6.22 -13.91 -3.67
CA TYR A 23 -7.57 -13.61 -4.15
C TYR A 23 -7.94 -14.37 -5.42
N ASN A 24 -7.00 -14.58 -6.34
CA ASN A 24 -7.25 -15.35 -7.57
C ASN A 24 -7.47 -16.84 -7.28
N GLU A 25 -6.78 -17.39 -6.28
CA GLU A 25 -7.01 -18.77 -5.79
C GLU A 25 -8.41 -18.91 -5.20
N ALA A 26 -8.87 -17.91 -4.41
CA ALA A 26 -10.21 -17.92 -3.84
C ALA A 26 -11.32 -17.78 -4.89
N ARG A 27 -11.11 -16.90 -5.88
CA ARG A 27 -12.02 -16.72 -7.02
C ARG A 27 -11.29 -16.12 -8.20
N THR A 28 -11.33 -16.81 -9.34
CA THR A 28 -10.74 -16.32 -10.60
C THR A 28 -11.19 -14.89 -10.92
N GLY A 29 -10.22 -14.01 -11.17
CA GLY A 29 -10.46 -12.61 -11.51
C GLY A 29 -10.57 -11.65 -10.31
N LEU A 30 -10.71 -12.16 -9.08
CA LEU A 30 -10.76 -11.32 -7.88
C LEU A 30 -9.41 -10.69 -7.56
N GLY A 31 -8.31 -11.41 -7.79
CA GLY A 31 -6.96 -10.88 -7.65
C GLY A 31 -6.67 -9.76 -8.66
N LYS A 32 -7.11 -9.92 -9.92
CA LYS A 32 -7.01 -8.86 -10.92
C LYS A 32 -7.78 -7.59 -10.49
N ARG A 33 -8.97 -7.76 -9.90
CA ARG A 33 -9.74 -6.65 -9.33
C ARG A 33 -8.99 -5.96 -8.18
N PHE A 34 -8.38 -6.73 -7.28
CA PHE A 34 -7.54 -6.20 -6.20
C PHE A 34 -6.36 -5.40 -6.75
N GLN A 35 -5.57 -6.00 -7.65
CA GLN A 35 -4.40 -5.38 -8.26
C GLN A 35 -4.74 -4.05 -8.94
N ASN A 36 -5.82 -4.03 -9.72
CA ASN A 36 -6.27 -2.81 -10.39
C ASN A 36 -6.67 -1.72 -9.38
N THR A 37 -7.37 -2.09 -8.31
CA THR A 37 -7.78 -1.13 -7.29
C THR A 37 -6.58 -0.55 -6.53
N VAL A 38 -5.62 -1.39 -6.11
CA VAL A 38 -4.45 -0.92 -5.35
C VAL A 38 -3.56 -0.02 -6.21
N ILE A 39 -3.32 -0.39 -7.48
CA ILE A 39 -2.54 0.44 -8.41
C ILE A 39 -3.24 1.79 -8.65
N LYS A 40 -4.57 1.79 -8.83
CA LYS A 40 -5.33 3.04 -8.99
C LYS A 40 -5.16 3.96 -7.79
N GLN A 41 -5.15 3.41 -6.58
CA GLN A 41 -4.96 4.19 -5.36
C GLN A 41 -3.53 4.70 -5.20
N ILE A 42 -2.52 3.86 -5.46
CA ILE A 42 -1.11 4.26 -5.48
C ILE A 42 -0.89 5.41 -6.47
N ASN A 43 -1.46 5.31 -7.68
CA ASN A 43 -1.36 6.36 -8.69
C ASN A 43 -2.01 7.68 -8.24
N SER A 44 -3.03 7.64 -7.39
CA SER A 44 -3.66 8.85 -6.84
C SER A 44 -2.71 9.67 -5.95
N LEU A 45 -1.71 9.01 -5.35
CA LEU A 45 -0.71 9.64 -4.48
C LEU A 45 0.18 10.63 -5.24
N THR A 46 0.30 10.53 -6.57
CA THR A 46 1.05 11.48 -7.39
C THR A 46 0.46 12.90 -7.36
N LYS A 47 -0.86 13.02 -7.14
CA LYS A 47 -1.60 14.30 -7.24
C LYS A 47 -1.69 15.02 -5.91
N ASN A 48 -2.05 14.32 -4.83
CA ASN A 48 -2.23 14.94 -3.52
C ASN A 48 -2.06 13.93 -2.37
N PRO A 49 -0.82 13.51 -2.05
CA PRO A 49 -0.58 12.52 -1.00
C PRO A 49 -0.79 13.10 0.41
N LEU A 50 -0.81 14.43 0.54
CA LEU A 50 -0.95 15.11 1.83
C LEU A 50 -2.38 15.07 2.40
N ILE A 51 -3.40 14.71 1.60
CA ILE A 51 -4.79 14.59 2.07
C ILE A 51 -4.98 13.42 3.05
N TYR A 52 -4.10 12.44 3.01
CA TYR A 52 -4.20 11.24 3.83
C TYR A 52 -3.54 11.48 5.18
N THR A 53 -4.28 11.34 6.26
CA THR A 53 -3.78 11.58 7.63
C THR A 53 -2.61 10.65 7.99
N ILE A 54 -1.67 11.19 8.77
CA ILE A 54 -0.60 10.41 9.40
C ILE A 54 -1.22 9.49 10.45
N ARG A 55 -0.94 8.19 10.39
CA ARG A 55 -1.42 7.18 11.33
C ARG A 55 -0.46 6.98 12.50
N TYR A 56 0.85 6.98 12.23
CA TYR A 56 1.91 6.83 13.24
C TYR A 56 3.25 7.31 12.68
N LYS A 57 4.12 7.86 13.53
CA LYS A 57 5.39 8.49 13.12
C LYS A 57 5.14 9.48 11.96
N GLU A 58 5.52 9.11 10.74
CA GLU A 58 5.29 9.87 9.50
C GLU A 58 4.55 9.05 8.42
N ILE A 59 4.08 7.86 8.80
CA ILE A 59 3.39 6.95 7.89
C ILE A 59 1.95 7.39 7.72
N ARG A 60 1.55 7.51 6.46
CA ARG A 60 0.19 7.74 6.00
C ARG A 60 -0.36 6.44 5.44
N CYS A 61 -1.68 6.26 5.58
CA CYS A 61 -2.35 5.07 5.09
C CYS A 61 -3.55 5.46 4.23
N ILE A 62 -3.78 4.70 3.17
CA ILE A 62 -4.99 4.79 2.35
C ILE A 62 -5.64 3.41 2.24
N LEU A 63 -6.97 3.36 2.44
CA LEU A 63 -7.77 2.14 2.35
C LEU A 63 -7.96 1.72 0.89
N VAL A 64 -7.57 0.49 0.55
CA VAL A 64 -7.84 -0.11 -0.75
C VAL A 64 -9.33 -0.34 -0.90
N GLU A 65 -9.99 0.42 -1.76
CA GLU A 65 -11.44 0.43 -1.89
C GLU A 65 -12.02 -0.99 -2.11
N LYS A 66 -13.01 -1.40 -1.30
CA LYS A 66 -13.67 -2.73 -1.39
C LYS A 66 -12.77 -3.93 -1.05
N PHE A 67 -11.62 -3.69 -0.43
CA PHE A 67 -10.71 -4.72 0.05
C PHE A 67 -10.23 -4.38 1.47
N PRO A 68 -10.08 -5.36 2.37
CA PRO A 68 -9.66 -5.15 3.76
C PRO A 68 -8.13 -4.98 3.87
N TYR A 69 -7.59 -4.00 3.12
CA TYR A 69 -6.17 -3.69 3.04
C TYR A 69 -5.93 -2.18 3.02
N MET A 70 -4.78 -1.76 3.53
CA MET A 70 -4.27 -0.39 3.48
C MET A 70 -2.92 -0.35 2.78
N VAL A 71 -2.72 0.68 1.96
CA VAL A 71 -1.40 1.04 1.43
C VAL A 71 -0.72 1.92 2.47
N HIS A 72 0.44 1.49 2.97
CA HIS A 72 1.27 2.24 3.90
C HIS A 72 2.36 2.97 3.12
N PHE A 73 2.45 4.28 3.29
CA PHE A 73 3.43 5.09 2.58
C PHE A 73 3.93 6.24 3.43
N TYR A 74 5.07 6.81 3.07
CA TYR A 74 5.54 8.07 3.61
C TYR A 74 5.85 9.06 2.48
N ILE A 75 5.97 10.33 2.84
CA ILE A 75 6.24 11.42 1.89
C ILE A 75 7.61 11.98 2.21
N ASN A 76 8.57 11.80 1.31
CA ASN A 76 9.85 12.47 1.35
C ASN A 76 9.69 13.87 0.74
N ASN A 77 9.71 14.89 1.60
CA ASN A 77 9.51 16.29 1.19
C ASN A 77 10.72 16.91 0.49
N GLU A 78 11.93 16.35 0.67
CA GLU A 78 13.17 16.86 0.07
C GLU A 78 13.19 16.62 -1.44
N ASN A 79 12.73 15.44 -1.87
CA ASN A 79 12.73 15.03 -3.27
C ASN A 79 11.32 14.90 -3.89
N ASN A 80 10.25 15.24 -3.13
CA ASN A 80 8.86 15.09 -3.55
C ASN A 80 8.50 13.65 -3.96
N THR A 81 8.99 12.67 -3.20
CA THR A 81 8.70 11.26 -3.44
C THR A 81 7.67 10.76 -2.44
N VAL A 82 6.74 9.95 -2.92
CA VAL A 82 5.88 9.11 -2.11
C VAL A 82 6.43 7.70 -2.18
N GLU A 83 6.85 7.17 -1.04
CA GLU A 83 7.44 5.84 -0.94
C GLU A 83 6.39 4.90 -0.34
N VAL A 84 5.91 3.97 -1.16
CA VAL A 84 4.96 2.94 -0.77
C VAL A 84 5.74 1.78 -0.17
N LEU A 85 5.57 1.59 1.14
CA LEU A 85 6.37 0.68 1.95
C LEU A 85 5.79 -0.74 2.02
N ALA A 86 4.47 -0.85 2.19
CA ALA A 86 3.80 -2.13 2.37
C ALA A 86 2.30 -2.06 2.07
N ILE A 87 1.68 -3.22 1.80
CA ILE A 87 0.22 -3.39 1.76
C ILE A 87 -0.22 -4.30 2.91
N ILE A 88 -0.93 -3.73 3.89
CA ILE A 88 -1.25 -4.42 5.15
C ILE A 88 -2.74 -4.62 5.29
N SER A 89 -3.17 -5.80 5.77
CA SER A 89 -4.59 -6.10 5.98
C SER A 89 -5.17 -5.31 7.16
N THR A 90 -6.42 -4.83 7.04
CA THR A 90 -7.13 -4.10 8.10
C THR A 90 -7.70 -5.00 9.18
N ASP A 91 -7.96 -6.27 8.85
CA ASP A 91 -8.74 -7.19 9.69
C ASP A 91 -7.88 -8.29 10.31
N ARG A 92 -6.65 -8.50 9.83
CA ARG A 92 -5.80 -9.62 10.30
C ARG A 92 -4.99 -9.25 11.52
N ASN A 93 -5.20 -10.04 12.57
CA ASN A 93 -4.44 -10.10 13.82
C ASN A 93 -2.92 -9.90 13.57
N PRO A 94 -2.23 -8.95 14.23
CA PRO A 94 -0.84 -8.56 13.97
C PRO A 94 0.21 -9.68 14.12
N LYS A 95 -0.17 -10.86 14.61
CA LYS A 95 0.73 -12.02 14.82
C LYS A 95 1.29 -12.64 13.54
N ILE A 96 0.69 -12.42 12.37
CA ILE A 96 1.24 -12.96 11.10
C ILE A 96 2.45 -12.13 10.60
N TRP A 97 2.56 -10.86 11.01
CA TRP A 97 3.58 -9.93 10.50
C TRP A 97 4.86 -9.85 11.33
N GLN A 98 4.92 -10.49 12.52
CA GLN A 98 6.14 -10.48 13.34
C GLN A 98 7.36 -11.12 12.66
N ASN A 99 7.16 -11.87 11.57
CA ASN A 99 8.25 -12.42 10.76
C ASN A 99 8.82 -11.44 9.71
N LYS A 100 8.20 -10.27 9.47
CA LYS A 100 8.66 -9.30 8.46
C LYS A 100 9.34 -8.04 9.02
N THR A 101 9.19 -7.73 10.32
CA THR A 101 9.72 -6.48 10.91
C THR A 101 11.09 -6.59 11.60
N SER A 102 11.81 -7.71 11.48
CA SER A 102 13.14 -7.86 12.12
C SER A 102 14.28 -7.11 11.40
N LYS A 103 14.00 -6.16 10.49
CA LYS A 103 15.02 -5.50 9.67
C LYS A 103 14.93 -3.98 9.49
N HIS A 104 14.13 -3.27 10.28
CA HIS A 104 14.16 -1.80 10.29
C HIS A 104 14.12 -1.22 11.70
#